data_AF-A0A919S7J2-F1
#
_entry.id   AF-A0A919S7J2-F1
#
_cell.length_a   1.000
_cell.length_b   1.000
_cell.length_c   1.000
_cell.angle_alpha   90.00
_cell.angle_beta   90.00
_cell.angle_gamma   90.00
#
_symmetry.space_group_name_H-M   'P 1'
#
loop_
_entity.id
_entity.type
_entity.pdbx_description
1 polymer ?
#
loop_
_entity_poly.entity_id
_entity_poly.type
_entity_poly.pdbx_seq_one_letter_code
_entity_poly.pdbx_strand_id
1 'polypeptide(L)'
;MIGTILQTLSLVGVVFALYFASLQTRRLQKQVHIANLYSRYEAFHHANERYDAGLAMLFQRPDLRPYVLRRKPLDLAGEDLDRALIVADQMAGAVDHALRVGDRFPDDERGDWSLLAEEMARSPLFQAIVGEKPSDFPDLQRFFPHAHPPSSPVTQSDEE
;
A
#
# COMPACT_ATOMS: atom_id res chain seq x y z
N MET A 1 -51.13 -9.14 -42.77
CA MET A 1 -51.47 -9.05 -41.33
C MET A 1 -50.51 -9.87 -40.46
N ILE A 2 -50.17 -11.11 -40.81
CA ILE A 2 -49.24 -11.94 -40.01
C ILE A 2 -47.82 -11.32 -39.93
N GLY A 3 -47.29 -10.80 -41.05
CA GLY A 3 -45.96 -10.17 -41.08
C GLY A 3 -45.80 -8.94 -40.18
N THR A 4 -46.83 -8.09 -40.09
CA THR A 4 -46.83 -6.93 -39.20
C THR A 4 -46.93 -7.32 -37.72
N ILE A 5 -47.66 -8.39 -37.40
CA ILE A 5 -47.73 -8.93 -36.03
C ILE A 5 -46.36 -9.48 -35.59
N LEU A 6 -45.69 -10.24 -36.46
CA LEU A 6 -44.34 -10.74 -36.23
C LEU A 6 -43.33 -9.60 -36.04
N GLN A 7 -43.40 -8.57 -36.88
CA GLN A 7 -42.48 -7.43 -36.81
C GLN A 7 -42.67 -6.62 -35.51
N THR A 8 -43.92 -6.42 -35.07
CA THR A 8 -44.21 -5.77 -33.77
C THR A 8 -43.74 -6.63 -32.59
N LEU A 9 -43.95 -7.96 -32.64
CA LEU A 9 -43.44 -8.88 -31.62
C LEU A 9 -41.91 -8.86 -31.54
N SER A 10 -41.21 -8.83 -32.67
CA SER A 10 -39.75 -8.70 -32.72
C SER A 10 -39.28 -7.37 -32.12
N LEU A 11 -39.95 -6.25 -32.43
CA LEU A 11 -39.62 -4.95 -31.85
C LEU A 11 -39.77 -4.96 -30.33
N VAL A 12 -40.89 -5.51 -29.83
CA VAL A 12 -41.13 -5.67 -28.39
C VAL A 12 -40.04 -6.54 -27.76
N GLY A 13 -39.67 -7.65 -28.38
CA GLY A 13 -38.58 -8.52 -27.92
C GLY A 13 -37.24 -7.79 -27.79
N VAL A 14 -36.87 -6.98 -28.78
CA VAL A 14 -35.64 -6.17 -28.76
C VAL A 14 -35.67 -5.14 -27.62
N VAL A 15 -36.80 -4.45 -27.43
CA VAL A 15 -36.97 -3.48 -26.34
C VAL A 15 -36.81 -4.15 -24.98
N PHE A 16 -37.44 -5.32 -24.77
CA PHE A 16 -37.28 -6.09 -23.54
C PHE A 16 -35.83 -6.57 -23.35
N ALA A 17 -35.16 -7.07 -24.39
CA ALA A 17 -33.76 -7.50 -24.31
C ALA A 17 -32.83 -6.34 -23.91
N LEU A 18 -32.99 -5.15 -24.50
CA LEU A 18 -32.23 -3.95 -24.16
C LEU A 18 -32.49 -3.51 -22.71
N TYR A 19 -33.75 -3.56 -22.27
CA TYR A 19 -34.12 -3.24 -20.90
C TYR A 19 -33.46 -4.19 -19.88
N PHE A 20 -33.52 -5.50 -20.13
CA PHE A 20 -32.86 -6.50 -19.28
C PHE A 20 -31.34 -6.37 -19.30
N ALA A 21 -30.73 -6.11 -20.46
CA ALA A 21 -29.30 -5.84 -20.56
C ALA A 21 -28.89 -4.63 -19.71
N SER A 22 -29.66 -3.53 -19.77
CA SER A 22 -29.43 -2.35 -18.93
C SER A 22 -29.51 -2.65 -17.43
N LEU A 23 -30.51 -3.44 -17.00
CA LEU A 23 -30.64 -3.87 -15.60
C LEU A 23 -29.48 -4.77 -15.16
N GLN A 24 -29.03 -5.70 -16.01
CA GLN A 24 -27.88 -6.55 -15.72
C GLN A 24 -26.60 -5.73 -15.60
N THR A 25 -26.34 -4.78 -16.52
CA THR A 25 -25.18 -3.90 -16.46
C THR A 25 -25.17 -3.09 -15.17
N ARG A 26 -26.31 -2.55 -14.73
CA ARG A 26 -26.42 -1.84 -13.45
C ARG A 26 -26.11 -2.73 -12.25
N ARG A 27 -26.51 -4.01 -12.28
CA ARG A 27 -26.21 -4.97 -11.21
C ARG A 27 -24.73 -5.36 -11.20
N LEU A 28 -24.13 -5.59 -12.37
CA LEU A 28 -22.70 -5.85 -12.51
C LEU A 28 -21.87 -4.68 -12.01
N GLN A 29 -22.23 -3.45 -12.35
CA GLN A 29 -21.56 -2.25 -11.84
C GLN A 29 -21.59 -2.19 -10.30
N LYS A 30 -22.74 -2.49 -9.68
CA LYS A 30 -22.86 -2.57 -8.22
C LYS A 30 -21.98 -3.67 -7.62
N GLN A 31 -21.93 -4.84 -8.24
CA GLN A 31 -21.10 -5.95 -7.77
C GLN A 31 -19.60 -5.64 -7.89
N VAL A 32 -19.16 -5.06 -9.00
CA VAL A 32 -17.77 -4.63 -9.19
C VAL A 32 -17.38 -3.59 -8.14
N HIS A 33 -18.29 -2.64 -7.87
CA HIS A 33 -18.05 -1.65 -6.82
C HIS A 33 -17.88 -2.29 -5.43
N ILE A 34 -18.77 -3.22 -5.05
CA ILE A 34 -18.67 -3.95 -3.78
C ILE A 34 -17.39 -4.80 -3.73
N ALA A 35 -17.03 -5.49 -4.82
CA ALA A 35 -15.83 -6.31 -4.87
C ALA A 35 -14.55 -5.46 -4.72
N ASN A 36 -14.51 -4.28 -5.34
CA ASN A 36 -13.40 -3.34 -5.18
C ASN A 36 -13.30 -2.82 -3.75
N LEU A 37 -14.44 -2.49 -3.11
CA LEU A 37 -14.47 -2.08 -1.70
C LEU A 37 -13.96 -3.20 -0.78
N TYR A 38 -14.39 -4.44 -1.02
CA TYR A 38 -13.96 -5.59 -0.24
C TYR A 38 -12.46 -5.87 -0.40
N SER A 39 -11.97 -5.90 -1.64
CA SER A 39 -10.54 -6.10 -1.93
C SER A 39 -9.68 -5.00 -1.31
N ARG A 40 -10.15 -3.75 -1.32
CA ARG A 40 -9.50 -2.63 -0.65
C ARG A 40 -9.46 -2.82 0.86
N TYR A 41 -10.59 -3.19 1.47
CA TYR A 41 -10.68 -3.44 2.91
C TYR A 41 -9.73 -4.56 3.34
N GLU A 42 -9.70 -5.68 2.61
CA GLU A 42 -8.82 -6.81 2.89
C GLU A 42 -7.35 -6.41 2.79
N ALA A 43 -6.97 -5.63 1.78
CA ALA A 43 -5.59 -5.16 1.63
C ALA A 43 -5.16 -4.22 2.77
N PHE A 44 -6.03 -3.28 3.19
CA PHE A 44 -5.75 -2.45 4.37
C PHE A 44 -5.74 -3.25 5.67
N HIS A 45 -6.62 -4.24 5.80
CA HIS A 45 -6.65 -5.13 6.96
C HIS A 45 -5.32 -5.87 7.11
N HIS A 46 -4.77 -6.42 6.04
CA HIS A 46 -3.46 -7.06 6.06
C HIS A 46 -2.31 -6.10 6.36
N ALA A 47 -2.38 -4.85 5.90
CA ALA A 47 -1.42 -3.83 6.31
C ALA A 47 -1.49 -3.57 7.82
N ASN A 48 -2.70 -3.44 8.37
CA ASN A 48 -2.92 -3.25 9.81
C ASN A 48 -2.41 -4.44 10.62
N GLU A 49 -2.73 -5.67 10.22
CA GLU A 49 -2.26 -6.88 10.91
C GLU A 49 -0.73 -6.95 10.98
N ARG A 50 -0.03 -6.59 9.90
CA ARG A 50 1.44 -6.53 9.90
C ARG A 50 1.98 -5.41 10.80
N TYR A 51 1.33 -4.25 10.77
CA TYR A 51 1.70 -3.14 11.64
C TYR A 51 1.50 -3.48 13.12
N ASP A 52 0.37 -4.09 13.47
CA ASP A 52 0.04 -4.56 14.80
C ASP A 52 0.99 -5.66 15.27
N ALA A 53 1.44 -6.54 14.37
CA ALA A 53 2.48 -7.52 14.68
C ALA A 53 3.81 -6.84 15.04
N GLY A 54 4.22 -5.80 14.30
CA GLY A 54 5.38 -4.98 14.65
C GLY A 54 5.23 -4.29 16.01
N LEU A 55 4.05 -3.72 16.28
CA LEU A 55 3.73 -3.16 17.60
C LEU A 55 3.75 -4.21 18.71
N ALA A 56 3.25 -5.42 18.47
CA ALA A 56 3.29 -6.51 19.43
C ALA A 56 4.72 -6.90 19.80
N MET A 57 5.62 -6.99 18.81
CA MET A 57 7.05 -7.21 19.06
C MET A 57 7.66 -6.08 19.88
N LEU A 58 7.27 -4.83 19.61
CA LEU A 58 7.69 -3.66 20.37
C LEU A 58 7.14 -3.64 21.80
N PHE A 59 5.95 -4.20 22.04
CA PHE A 59 5.40 -4.34 23.37
C PHE A 59 6.14 -5.40 24.19
N GLN A 60 6.54 -6.50 23.55
CA GLN A 60 7.36 -7.56 24.15
C GLN A 60 8.79 -7.08 24.49
N ARG A 61 9.28 -6.06 23.77
CA ARG A 61 10.63 -5.48 23.93
C ARG A 61 10.55 -3.98 24.24
N PRO A 62 10.20 -3.59 25.49
CA PRO A 62 10.03 -2.18 25.86
C PRO A 62 11.31 -1.34 25.69
N ASP A 63 12.47 -1.98 25.71
CA ASP A 63 13.80 -1.44 25.44
C ASP A 63 13.94 -0.86 24.03
N LEU A 64 13.17 -1.35 23.05
CA LEU A 64 13.21 -0.88 21.65
C LEU A 64 12.31 0.34 21.39
N ARG A 65 11.35 0.63 22.29
CA ARG A 65 10.39 1.74 22.15
C ARG A 65 11.03 3.12 21.95
N PRO A 66 12.14 3.49 22.63
CA PRO A 66 12.77 4.79 22.42
C PRO A 66 13.27 5.00 20.98
N TYR A 67 13.71 3.93 20.31
CA TYR A 67 14.23 4.01 18.94
C TYR A 67 13.09 4.10 17.92
N VAL A 68 12.04 3.29 18.11
CA VAL A 68 10.88 3.24 17.19
C VAL A 68 9.95 4.44 17.38
N LEU A 69 9.58 4.79 18.62
CA LEU A 69 8.55 5.78 18.93
C LEU A 69 9.09 7.15 19.34
N ARG A 70 10.31 7.21 19.90
CA ARG A 70 10.89 8.46 20.42
C ARG A 70 12.07 8.97 19.61
N ARG A 71 12.34 8.35 18.46
CA ARG A 71 13.38 8.75 17.49
C ARG A 71 14.77 8.87 18.13
N LYS A 72 15.07 8.01 19.12
CA LYS A 72 16.40 7.98 19.74
C LYS A 72 17.46 7.65 18.67
N PRO A 73 18.65 8.28 18.71
CA PRO A 73 19.76 7.90 17.84
C PRO A 73 20.07 6.40 17.95
N LEU A 74 20.50 5.78 16.85
CA LEU A 74 20.92 4.37 16.83
C LEU A 74 22.24 4.20 17.60
N ASP A 75 22.17 3.95 18.90
CA ASP A 75 23.28 3.52 19.75
C ASP A 75 23.21 2.02 20.10
N LEU A 76 22.45 1.25 19.31
CA LEU A 76 22.34 -0.21 19.42
C LEU A 76 23.43 -0.91 18.60
N ALA A 77 23.87 -2.07 19.06
CA ALA A 77 24.83 -2.92 18.36
C ALA A 77 24.47 -4.40 18.50
N GLY A 78 24.90 -5.20 17.51
CA GLY A 78 24.69 -6.65 17.51
C GLY A 78 23.21 -7.04 17.55
N GLU A 79 22.86 -7.99 18.41
CA GLU A 79 21.54 -8.62 18.42
C GLU A 79 20.40 -7.63 18.70
N ASP A 80 20.63 -6.58 19.49
CA ASP A 80 19.58 -5.59 19.79
C ASP A 80 19.32 -4.65 18.61
N LEU A 81 20.36 -4.37 17.80
CA LEU A 81 20.20 -3.66 16.53
C LEU A 81 19.41 -4.51 15.54
N ASP A 82 19.76 -5.78 15.39
CA ASP A 82 19.06 -6.71 14.49
C ASP A 82 17.57 -6.82 14.84
N ARG A 83 17.26 -6.91 16.14
CA ARG A 83 15.87 -6.94 16.63
C ARG A 83 15.13 -5.63 16.33
N ALA A 84 15.77 -4.48 16.54
CA ALA A 84 15.18 -3.18 16.23
C ALA A 84 14.89 -3.06 14.72
N LEU A 85 15.82 -3.52 13.88
CA LEU A 85 15.67 -3.53 12.43
C LEU A 85 14.54 -4.46 11.96
N ILE A 86 14.37 -5.64 12.54
CA ILE A 86 13.25 -6.54 12.22
C ILE A 86 11.90 -5.88 12.50
N VAL A 87 11.76 -5.23 13.67
CA VAL A 87 10.53 -4.50 14.01
C VAL A 87 10.30 -3.35 13.03
N ALA A 88 11.35 -2.61 12.70
CA ALA A 88 11.27 -1.49 11.77
C ALA A 88 10.93 -1.94 10.35
N ASP A 89 11.52 -3.03 9.87
CA ASP A 89 11.25 -3.64 8.57
C ASP A 89 9.78 -4.04 8.43
N GLN A 90 9.24 -4.72 9.44
CA GLN A 90 7.85 -5.16 9.44
C GLN A 90 6.85 -3.98 9.46
N MET A 91 7.15 -2.94 10.24
CA MET A 91 6.33 -1.71 10.27
C MET A 91 6.46 -0.92 8.96
N ALA A 92 7.67 -0.78 8.40
CA ALA A 92 7.91 -0.11 7.12
C ALA A 92 7.20 -0.81 5.97
N GLY A 93 7.26 -2.14 5.90
CA GLY A 93 6.55 -2.92 4.89
C GLY A 93 5.03 -2.82 5.00
N ALA A 94 4.49 -2.71 6.21
CA ALA A 94 3.07 -2.47 6.42
C ALA A 94 2.63 -1.10 5.86
N VAL A 95 3.40 -0.05 6.17
CA VAL A 95 3.11 1.31 5.71
C VAL A 95 3.29 1.45 4.20
N ASP A 96 4.37 0.90 3.62
CA ASP A 96 4.56 0.86 2.16
C ASP A 96 3.37 0.20 1.45
N HIS A 97 2.91 -0.94 1.97
CA HIS A 97 1.76 -1.63 1.41
C HIS A 97 0.47 -0.78 1.50
N ALA A 98 0.23 -0.15 2.65
CA ALA A 98 -0.93 0.72 2.84
C ALA A 98 -0.90 1.93 1.90
N LEU A 99 0.26 2.55 1.68
CA LEU A 99 0.44 3.65 0.73
C LEU A 99 0.12 3.20 -0.70
N ARG A 100 0.63 2.04 -1.13
CA ARG A 100 0.38 1.47 -2.46
C ARG A 100 -1.11 1.21 -2.70
N VAL A 101 -1.80 0.68 -1.70
CA VAL A 101 -3.24 0.40 -1.77
C VAL A 101 -4.03 1.71 -1.80
N GLY A 102 -3.66 2.69 -0.98
CA GLY A 102 -4.27 4.02 -0.95
C GLY A 102 -4.13 4.78 -2.27
N ASP A 103 -2.96 4.70 -2.91
CA ASP A 103 -2.73 5.32 -4.23
C ASP A 103 -3.53 4.63 -5.34
N ARG A 104 -3.76 3.31 -5.25
CA ARG A 104 -4.54 2.53 -6.23
C ARG A 104 -6.05 2.70 -6.07
N PHE A 105 -6.51 2.94 -4.85
CA PHE A 105 -7.92 3.13 -4.52
C PHE A 105 -8.12 4.42 -3.72
N PRO A 106 -7.92 5.59 -4.35
CA PRO A 106 -8.02 6.87 -3.67
C PRO A 106 -9.42 7.04 -3.08
N ASP A 107 -9.48 7.27 -1.78
CA ASP A 107 -10.66 7.76 -1.08
C ASP A 107 -10.40 9.21 -0.67
N ASP A 108 -11.46 10.00 -0.50
CA ASP A 108 -11.34 11.38 -0.02
C ASP A 108 -10.76 11.43 1.41
N GLU A 109 -10.93 10.33 2.15
CA GLU A 109 -10.24 10.02 3.39
C GLU A 109 -8.90 9.33 3.09
N ARG A 110 -7.92 10.06 2.55
CA ARG A 110 -6.53 9.58 2.50
C ARG A 110 -6.09 9.27 3.93
N GLY A 111 -6.14 7.99 4.27
CA GLY A 111 -5.87 7.52 5.63
C GLY A 111 -4.54 8.00 6.17
N ASP A 112 -4.47 8.10 7.49
CA ASP A 112 -3.34 8.53 8.33
C ASP A 112 -1.98 7.85 8.02
N TRP A 113 -1.93 6.88 7.11
CA TRP A 113 -0.72 6.21 6.64
C TRP A 113 0.32 7.14 6.05
N SER A 114 -0.09 8.21 5.35
CA SER A 114 0.85 9.22 4.85
C SER A 114 1.50 10.02 5.98
N LEU A 115 0.71 10.41 6.98
CA LEU A 115 1.22 11.07 8.19
C LEU A 115 2.13 10.15 9.00
N LEU A 116 1.77 8.87 9.09
CA LEU A 116 2.61 7.86 9.72
C LEU A 116 3.94 7.67 8.98
N ALA A 117 3.91 7.64 7.64
CA ALA A 117 5.11 7.59 6.81
C ALA A 117 6.03 8.82 7.02
N GLU A 118 5.46 10.02 7.09
CA GLU A 118 6.20 11.25 7.42
C GLU A 118 6.83 11.18 8.82
N GLU A 119 6.11 10.62 9.78
CA GLU A 119 6.60 10.46 11.15
C GLU A 119 7.72 9.43 11.23
N MET A 120 7.58 8.30 10.51
CA MET A 120 8.62 7.29 10.38
C MET A 120 9.88 7.85 9.72
N ALA A 121 9.73 8.70 8.70
CA ALA A 121 10.85 9.33 8.01
C ALA A 121 11.75 10.19 8.91
N ARG A 122 11.26 10.60 10.09
CA ARG A 122 12.03 11.35 11.08
C ARG A 122 12.81 10.46 12.04
N SER A 123 12.56 9.14 12.04
CA SER A 123 13.27 8.20 12.91
C SER A 123 14.55 7.70 12.24
N PRO A 124 15.71 7.77 12.92
CA PRO A 124 16.97 7.22 12.39
C PRO A 124 16.90 5.73 12.05
N LEU A 125 16.08 4.96 12.79
CA LEU A 125 15.92 3.53 12.57
C LEU A 125 15.25 3.22 11.23
N PHE A 126 14.17 3.94 10.90
CA PHE A 126 13.48 3.77 9.64
C PHE A 126 14.31 4.32 8.47
N GLN A 127 15.09 5.38 8.69
CA GLN A 127 16.04 5.87 7.69
C GLN A 127 17.10 4.82 7.35
N ALA A 128 17.61 4.10 8.35
CA ALA A 128 18.60 3.04 8.15
C ALA A 128 18.04 1.90 7.28
N ILE A 129 16.88 1.34 7.63
CA ILE A 129 16.31 0.19 6.90
C ILE A 129 15.81 0.56 5.49
N VAL A 130 15.13 1.71 5.35
CA VAL A 130 14.62 2.17 4.04
C VAL A 130 15.79 2.56 3.13
N GLY A 131 16.87 3.11 3.70
CA GLY A 131 18.09 3.43 2.96
C GLY A 131 18.91 2.19 2.56
N GLU A 132 18.93 1.15 3.39
CA GLU A 132 19.63 -0.10 3.09
C GLU A 132 18.92 -0.92 1.99
N LYS A 133 17.58 -0.95 2.01
CA LYS A 133 16.76 -1.75 1.10
C LYS A 133 15.68 -0.91 0.41
N PRO A 134 16.04 0.05 -0.44
CA PRO A 134 15.07 0.92 -1.08
C PRO A 134 14.06 0.13 -1.95
N SER A 135 14.52 -0.93 -2.63
CA SER A 135 13.66 -1.78 -3.49
C SER A 135 12.48 -2.41 -2.76
N ASP A 136 12.60 -2.61 -1.45
CA ASP A 136 11.62 -3.33 -0.66
C ASP A 136 10.48 -2.40 -0.22
N PHE A 137 10.72 -1.07 -0.24
CA PHE A 137 9.78 -0.03 0.18
C PHE A 137 9.62 1.09 -0.88
N PRO A 138 9.23 0.76 -2.12
CA PRO A 138 9.24 1.71 -3.23
C PRO A 138 8.27 2.90 -3.05
N ASP A 139 7.11 2.69 -2.44
CA ASP A 139 6.09 3.71 -2.23
C ASP A 139 6.41 4.58 -1.01
N LEU A 140 7.13 4.02 -0.04
CA LEU A 140 7.56 4.71 1.17
C LEU A 140 8.74 5.67 0.92
N GLN A 141 9.61 5.37 -0.04
CA GLN A 141 10.81 6.18 -0.37
C GLN A 141 10.53 7.67 -0.58
N ARG A 142 9.35 8.03 -1.09
CA ARG A 142 8.98 9.43 -1.35
C ARG A 142 9.00 10.31 -0.09
N PHE A 143 8.91 9.70 1.09
CA PHE A 143 8.98 10.37 2.39
C PHE A 143 10.40 10.44 2.96
N PHE A 144 11.38 9.75 2.36
CA PHE A 144 12.76 9.62 2.84
C PHE A 144 13.75 10.33 1.89
N PRO A 145 13.84 11.67 1.91
CA PRO A 145 14.62 12.47 0.96
C PRO A 145 16.15 12.25 0.99
N HIS A 146 16.65 11.41 1.90
CA HIS A 146 18.08 11.10 2.05
C HIS A 146 18.43 9.62 1.82
N ALA A 147 17.46 8.80 1.38
CA ALA A 147 17.67 7.39 1.05
C ALA A 147 18.08 7.16 -0.42
N HIS A 148 18.84 8.09 -1.02
CA HIS A 148 19.46 7.85 -2.33
C HIS A 148 20.72 6.99 -2.15
N PRO A 149 20.91 5.93 -2.96
CA PRO A 149 22.17 5.18 -2.93
C PRO A 149 23.31 6.11 -3.36
N PRO A 150 24.55 5.91 -2.84
CA PRO A 150 25.71 6.56 -3.41
C PRO A 150 25.77 6.18 -4.88
N SER A 151 25.66 7.19 -5.75
CA SER A 151 25.91 7.05 -7.17
C SER A 151 27.30 6.42 -7.31
N SER A 152 27.38 5.20 -7.82
CA SER A 152 28.67 4.59 -8.13
C SER A 152 29.41 5.54 -9.07
N PRO A 153 30.66 5.92 -8.78
CA PRO A 153 31.44 6.69 -9.73
C PRO A 153 31.62 5.82 -10.97
N VAL A 154 31.13 6.30 -12.10
CA VAL A 154 31.49 5.80 -13.42
C VAL A 154 33.01 5.91 -13.50
N THR A 155 33.70 4.79 -13.38
CA THR A 155 35.09 4.67 -13.80
C THR A 155 35.09 4.98 -15.28
N GLN A 156 35.54 6.18 -15.64
CA GLN A 156 36.01 6.47 -16.99
C GLN A 156 37.19 5.54 -17.23
N SER A 157 36.94 4.49 -18.00
CA SER A 157 37.97 3.75 -18.70
C SER A 157 38.57 4.72 -19.71
N ASP A 158 39.71 5.31 -19.36
CA ASP A 158 40.61 5.90 -20.35
C ASP A 158 41.08 4.76 -21.27
N GLU A 159 40.55 4.70 -22.49
CA GLU A 159 41.13 3.90 -23.57
C GLU A 159 42.31 4.70 -24.18
N GLU A 160 43.50 4.10 -24.06
CA GLU A 160 44.73 4.41 -24.81
C GLU A 160 44.57 4.26 -26.33
#